data_AF-A0A2V3DT76-F1
#
_entry.id   AF-A0A2V3DT76-F1
#
_cell.length_a   1.000
_cell.length_b   1.000
_cell.length_c   1.000
_cell.angle_alpha   90.00
_cell.angle_beta   90.00
_cell.angle_gamma   90.00
#
_symmetry.space_group_name_H-M   'P 1'
#
loop_
_entity.id
_entity.type
_entity.pdbx_description
1 polymer ?
#
loop_
_entity_poly.entity_id
_entity_poly.type
_entity_poly.pdbx_seq_one_letter_code
_entity_poly.pdbx_strand_id
1 'polypeptide(L)'
;MVAQFLGSDVGELRGFAKDISSAADDLDLVSKKLTQLIVQNRGWQGPDAQRFTSQWHGRHRPTLAKVVQGLLTTSRELRVQADEQERTSLAADITSPGGATSADHSSSRYPDRGSADLSEQALADLKVLVDKAADANNIFRGNDADIEQLRKALDELTPAELDQLLASLSDQDLNALGQALAKDGKGIFNWEGTTPFERQILLEKILSKASPEQVARIKEQIPWVQPNAVAQGDAARPGGANSDDSNEWMNPSGPVVGTHPGKDDISQGGYGDCVVMAGLGTIVDRDPNWVRDHVVDNGNGTVSVQLYDKNGNPQWVSVTNDLPAADGGAQKGAQPGVNGNWPAYVEKALVQVYGEDDSNDGTNSHGVKDKIYGPGEYRAIEGNYGKDALAYLSGDDISTITSSQQLWSAVENGQPAIVTTKSELPDGAPDGYVAGHAFFVDGMDAEGNIILQNPWGPDRPKVHMSPQQFEEMFGNASIVAP
;
A
#
# COMPACT_ATOMS: atom_id res chain seq x y z
N MET A 1 31.54 10.24 15.88
CA MET A 1 30.28 10.14 15.12
C MET A 1 29.57 8.91 15.61
N VAL A 2 28.47 9.09 16.33
CA VAL A 2 27.64 7.99 16.84
C VAL A 2 26.60 7.74 15.78
N ALA A 3 26.60 6.56 15.17
CA ALA A 3 25.53 6.12 14.30
C ALA A 3 24.24 6.10 15.12
N GLN A 4 23.25 6.90 14.71
CA GLN A 4 21.95 6.94 15.36
C GLN A 4 21.21 5.69 14.91
N PHE A 5 21.08 4.73 15.83
CA PHE A 5 20.27 3.53 15.67
C PHE A 5 18.81 3.97 15.48
N LEU A 6 18.30 3.89 14.25
CA LEU A 6 16.88 4.05 13.94
C LEU A 6 16.20 2.70 14.19
N GLY A 7 15.75 2.54 15.43
CA GLY A 7 14.94 1.44 15.91
C GLY A 7 14.40 1.84 17.28
N SER A 8 13.11 1.60 17.54
CA SER A 8 12.55 1.83 18.88
C SER A 8 13.29 0.96 19.90
N ASP A 9 13.57 1.48 21.09
CA ASP A 9 14.16 0.67 22.16
C ASP A 9 13.13 -0.40 22.56
N VAL A 10 13.46 -1.68 22.33
CA VAL A 10 12.59 -2.83 22.66
C VAL A 10 12.15 -2.81 24.13
N GLY A 11 13.01 -2.31 25.02
CA GLY A 11 12.72 -2.10 26.44
C GLY A 11 11.74 -0.95 26.67
N GLU A 12 11.86 0.16 25.94
CA GLU A 12 10.89 1.26 25.98
C GLU A 12 9.51 0.85 25.44
N LEU A 13 9.45 0.09 24.33
CA LEU A 13 8.18 -0.45 23.82
C LEU A 13 7.48 -1.38 24.81
N ARG A 14 8.24 -2.29 25.43
CA ARG A 14 7.72 -3.18 26.48
C ARG A 14 7.31 -2.39 27.73
N GLY A 15 8.02 -1.33 28.06
CA GLY A 15 7.67 -0.38 29.12
C GLY A 15 6.34 0.32 28.85
N PHE A 16 6.19 0.91 27.65
CA PHE A 16 4.98 1.59 27.25
C PHE A 16 3.77 0.64 27.18
N ALA A 17 3.96 -0.56 26.63
CA ALA A 17 2.94 -1.61 26.64
C ALA A 17 2.45 -1.93 28.06
N LYS A 18 3.36 -1.97 29.04
CA LYS A 18 3.00 -2.20 30.44
C LYS A 18 2.20 -1.04 31.02
N ASP A 19 2.57 0.20 30.71
CA ASP A 19 1.86 1.39 31.19
C ASP A 19 0.42 1.45 30.64
N ILE A 20 0.23 1.13 29.36
CA ILE A 20 -1.10 1.02 28.75
C ILE A 20 -1.94 -0.07 29.42
N SER A 21 -1.35 -1.26 29.67
CA SER A 21 -2.05 -2.34 30.37
C SER A 21 -2.47 -1.91 31.79
N SER A 22 -1.60 -1.20 32.50
CA SER A 22 -1.89 -0.69 33.85
C SER A 22 -3.04 0.33 33.83
N ALA A 23 -3.05 1.24 32.86
CA ALA A 23 -4.13 2.20 32.69
C ALA A 23 -5.48 1.52 32.38
N ALA A 24 -5.46 0.42 31.61
CA ALA A 24 -6.64 -0.39 31.33
C ALA A 24 -7.19 -1.05 32.61
N ASP A 25 -6.32 -1.62 33.44
CA ASP A 25 -6.69 -2.23 34.71
C ASP A 25 -7.27 -1.20 35.69
N ASP A 26 -6.69 0.00 35.75
CA ASP A 26 -7.20 1.10 36.57
C ASP A 26 -8.59 1.56 36.12
N LEU A 27 -8.82 1.66 34.80
CA LEU A 27 -10.11 2.04 34.25
C LEU A 27 -11.20 1.00 34.52
N ASP A 28 -10.87 -0.30 34.42
CA ASP A 28 -11.77 -1.39 34.78
C ASP A 28 -12.11 -1.37 36.28
N LEU A 29 -11.11 -1.09 37.13
CA LEU A 29 -11.32 -0.93 38.57
C LEU A 29 -12.25 0.25 38.89
N VAL A 30 -12.07 1.39 38.23
CA VAL A 30 -12.98 2.56 38.36
C VAL A 30 -14.39 2.19 37.93
N SER A 31 -14.56 1.51 36.78
CA SER A 31 -15.86 1.04 36.29
C SER A 31 -16.58 0.14 37.29
N LYS A 32 -15.85 -0.80 37.91
CA LYS A 32 -16.36 -1.68 38.97
C LYS A 32 -16.77 -0.91 40.23
N LYS A 33 -15.94 0.04 40.69
CA LYS A 33 -16.24 0.91 41.84
C LYS A 33 -17.49 1.75 41.60
N LEU A 34 -17.59 2.40 40.44
CA LEU A 34 -18.77 3.19 40.06
C LEU A 34 -20.03 2.32 40.02
N THR A 35 -19.93 1.11 39.46
CA THR A 35 -21.06 0.16 39.45
C THR A 35 -21.52 -0.18 40.87
N GLN A 36 -20.60 -0.42 41.79
CA GLN A 36 -20.95 -0.68 43.20
C GLN A 36 -21.62 0.53 43.86
N LEU A 37 -21.08 1.74 43.67
CA LEU A 37 -21.65 2.98 44.23
C LEU A 37 -23.06 3.25 43.69
N ILE A 38 -23.30 3.02 42.40
CA ILE A 38 -24.60 3.21 41.77
C ILE A 38 -25.62 2.19 42.31
N VAL A 39 -25.24 0.92 42.43
CA VAL A 39 -26.13 -0.14 42.92
C VAL A 39 -26.43 -0.01 44.42
N GLN A 40 -25.48 0.49 45.21
CA GLN A 40 -25.63 0.60 46.67
C GLN A 40 -26.25 1.92 47.14
N ASN A 41 -26.46 2.89 46.24
CA ASN A 41 -27.01 4.20 46.61
C ASN A 41 -28.47 4.09 47.06
N ARG A 42 -28.71 4.19 48.37
CA ARG A 42 -30.06 4.19 48.97
C ARG A 42 -30.67 5.59 49.15
N GLY A 43 -29.88 6.65 48.95
CA GLY A 43 -30.29 8.04 49.19
C GLY A 43 -31.00 8.71 48.01
N TRP A 44 -30.97 8.10 46.82
CA TRP A 44 -31.63 8.60 45.62
C TRP A 44 -32.56 7.53 45.05
N GLN A 45 -33.87 7.77 45.14
CA GLN A 45 -34.93 6.84 44.72
C GLN A 45 -35.93 7.58 43.84
N GLY A 46 -36.56 6.86 42.91
CA GLY A 46 -37.55 7.40 41.98
C GLY A 46 -37.23 7.11 40.50
N PRO A 47 -38.09 7.58 39.57
CA PRO A 47 -37.96 7.27 38.14
C PRO A 47 -36.61 7.68 37.52
N ASP A 48 -36.04 8.82 37.94
CA ASP A 48 -34.75 9.29 37.42
C ASP A 48 -33.58 8.42 37.87
N ALA A 49 -33.60 7.93 39.12
CA ALA A 49 -32.59 7.01 39.63
C ALA A 49 -32.63 5.66 38.88
N GLN A 50 -33.84 5.19 38.53
CA GLN A 50 -34.02 3.98 37.72
C GLN A 50 -33.53 4.19 36.28
N ARG A 51 -33.87 5.34 35.67
CA ARG A 51 -33.40 5.71 34.32
C ARG A 51 -31.89 5.80 34.26
N PHE A 52 -31.26 6.46 35.24
CA PHE A 52 -29.81 6.57 35.32
C PHE A 52 -29.14 5.21 35.50
N THR A 53 -29.67 4.36 36.38
CA THR A 53 -29.15 2.99 36.57
C THR A 53 -29.27 2.16 35.29
N SER A 54 -30.39 2.27 34.58
CA SER A 54 -30.58 1.63 33.28
C SER A 54 -29.59 2.15 32.23
N GLN A 55 -29.36 3.47 32.15
CA GLN A 55 -28.36 4.06 31.26
C GLN A 55 -26.93 3.67 31.63
N TRP A 56 -26.63 3.54 32.92
CA TRP A 56 -25.33 3.06 33.38
C TRP A 56 -25.06 1.64 32.89
N HIS A 57 -26.00 0.72 33.10
CA HIS A 57 -25.86 -0.67 32.67
C HIS A 57 -25.94 -0.86 31.16
N GLY A 58 -26.80 -0.09 30.48
CA GLY A 58 -27.04 -0.23 29.04
C GLY A 58 -26.07 0.54 28.14
N ARG A 59 -25.46 1.62 28.64
CA ARG A 59 -24.62 2.51 27.82
C ARG A 59 -23.24 2.76 28.42
N HIS A 60 -23.16 3.26 29.65
CA HIS A 60 -21.89 3.77 30.18
C HIS A 60 -20.90 2.65 30.55
N ARG A 61 -21.35 1.65 31.31
CA ARG A 61 -20.50 0.51 31.69
C ARG A 61 -20.01 -0.29 30.48
N PRO A 62 -20.85 -0.63 29.48
CA PRO A 62 -20.37 -1.26 28.25
C PRO A 62 -19.36 -0.40 27.48
N THR A 63 -19.52 0.92 27.46
CA THR A 63 -18.55 1.83 26.80
C THR A 63 -17.19 1.81 27.52
N LEU A 64 -17.17 1.88 28.85
CA LEU A 64 -15.93 1.77 29.62
C LEU A 64 -15.24 0.42 29.41
N ALA A 65 -16.02 -0.68 29.39
CA ALA A 65 -15.49 -2.01 29.11
C ALA A 65 -14.83 -2.10 27.73
N LYS A 66 -15.40 -1.42 26.71
CA LYS A 66 -14.78 -1.33 25.38
C LYS A 66 -13.44 -0.61 25.45
N VAL A 67 -13.36 0.57 26.08
CA VAL A 67 -12.11 1.33 26.22
C VAL A 67 -11.01 0.49 26.89
N VAL A 68 -11.35 -0.24 27.95
CA VAL A 68 -10.43 -1.19 28.61
C VAL A 68 -9.89 -2.23 27.62
N GLN A 69 -10.77 -2.83 26.81
CA GLN A 69 -10.34 -3.84 25.82
C GLN A 69 -9.46 -3.25 24.71
N GLY A 70 -9.73 -2.03 24.26
CA GLY A 70 -8.88 -1.33 23.28
C GLY A 70 -7.46 -1.13 23.82
N LEU A 71 -7.33 -0.60 25.03
CA LEU A 71 -6.03 -0.41 25.69
C LEU A 71 -5.27 -1.74 25.86
N LEU A 72 -5.94 -2.81 26.29
CA LEU A 72 -5.31 -4.13 26.40
C LEU A 72 -4.87 -4.71 25.06
N THR A 73 -5.52 -4.34 23.96
CA THR A 73 -5.15 -4.77 22.60
C THR A 73 -3.91 -4.04 22.12
N THR A 74 -3.89 -2.71 22.23
CA THR A 74 -2.71 -1.88 21.95
C THR A 74 -1.49 -2.31 22.76
N SER A 75 -1.68 -2.66 24.04
CA SER A 75 -0.61 -3.20 24.89
C SER A 75 -0.02 -4.50 24.34
N ARG A 76 -0.84 -5.38 23.75
CA ARG A 76 -0.36 -6.63 23.13
C ARG A 76 0.38 -6.37 21.83
N GLU A 77 -0.13 -5.48 20.99
CA GLU A 77 0.50 -5.10 19.71
C GLU A 77 1.90 -4.54 19.93
N LEU A 78 2.07 -3.62 20.88
CA LEU A 78 3.37 -3.07 21.24
C LEU A 78 4.37 -4.13 21.70
N ARG A 79 3.90 -5.21 22.37
CA ARG A 79 4.76 -6.34 22.75
C ARG A 79 5.16 -7.17 21.55
N VAL A 80 4.22 -7.44 20.64
CA VAL A 80 4.50 -8.17 19.40
C VAL A 80 5.51 -7.42 18.54
N GLN A 81 5.35 -6.11 18.38
CA GLN A 81 6.31 -5.26 17.65
C GLN A 81 7.69 -5.29 18.30
N ALA A 82 7.77 -5.24 19.62
CA ALA A 82 9.02 -5.37 20.36
C ALA A 82 9.70 -6.74 20.14
N ASP A 83 8.92 -7.82 20.12
CA ASP A 83 9.40 -9.19 19.86
C ASP A 83 9.91 -9.35 18.41
N GLU A 84 9.24 -8.73 17.43
CA GLU A 84 9.64 -8.78 16.02
C GLU A 84 10.94 -8.00 15.76
N GLN A 85 11.09 -6.85 16.42
CA GLN A 85 12.31 -6.06 16.34
C GLN A 85 13.52 -6.79 16.97
N GLU A 86 13.29 -7.56 18.04
CA GLU A 86 14.30 -8.44 18.65
C GLU A 86 14.69 -9.60 17.71
N ARG A 87 13.73 -10.22 17.01
CA ARG A 87 13.99 -11.27 16.01
C ARG A 87 14.77 -10.77 14.79
N THR A 88 14.40 -9.60 14.27
CA THR A 88 15.08 -8.98 13.12
C THR A 88 16.53 -8.64 13.45
N SER A 89 16.79 -8.16 14.68
CA SER A 89 18.14 -7.86 15.17
C SER A 89 19.00 -9.12 15.35
N LEU A 90 18.40 -10.28 15.62
CA LEU A 90 19.09 -11.59 15.73
C LEU A 90 19.36 -12.24 14.37
N ALA A 91 18.56 -11.93 13.34
CA ALA A 91 18.72 -12.47 11.99
C ALA A 91 19.86 -11.78 11.20
N ALA A 92 20.25 -10.56 11.58
CA ALA A 92 21.34 -9.81 10.96
C ALA A 92 22.75 -10.39 11.24
N ASP A 93 22.88 -11.40 12.11
CA ASP A 93 24.17 -11.96 12.56
C ASP A 93 24.59 -13.26 11.85
N ILE A 94 23.85 -13.72 10.83
CA ILE A 94 24.21 -14.89 10.02
C ILE A 94 24.54 -14.45 8.59
N THR A 95 25.83 -14.19 8.35
CA THR A 95 26.37 -13.97 6.99
C THR A 95 26.94 -15.25 6.41
N SER A 96 26.82 -15.36 5.07
CA SER A 96 27.71 -16.05 4.09
C SER A 96 26.99 -17.10 3.21
N PRO A 97 27.59 -17.54 2.06
CA PRO A 97 27.73 -16.75 0.84
C PRO A 97 27.42 -17.55 -0.46
N GLY A 98 27.05 -16.83 -1.53
CA GLY A 98 27.58 -17.08 -2.88
C GLY A 98 26.81 -18.00 -3.84
N GLY A 99 26.55 -17.45 -5.04
CA GLY A 99 26.54 -18.18 -6.30
C GLY A 99 25.21 -18.17 -7.05
N ALA A 100 25.00 -17.21 -7.96
CA ALA A 100 23.94 -17.30 -8.96
C ALA A 100 24.47 -16.93 -10.34
N THR A 101 24.43 -17.94 -11.20
CA THR A 101 24.48 -17.85 -12.65
C THR A 101 23.25 -17.09 -13.17
N SER A 102 23.47 -16.13 -14.07
CA SER A 102 22.55 -15.63 -15.11
C SER A 102 21.06 -15.92 -14.88
N ALA A 103 20.34 -15.00 -14.24
CA ALA A 103 18.88 -15.04 -14.18
C ALA A 103 18.31 -13.80 -14.87
N ASP A 104 17.61 -14.01 -15.98
CA ASP A 104 16.92 -12.98 -16.77
C ASP A 104 15.72 -12.37 -16.02
N HIS A 105 15.39 -12.84 -14.79
CA HIS A 105 14.23 -12.43 -14.00
C HIS A 105 14.53 -12.56 -12.49
N SER A 106 13.76 -11.87 -11.64
CA SER A 106 13.66 -12.18 -10.19
C SER A 106 13.18 -13.62 -9.99
N SER A 107 13.73 -14.36 -9.02
CA SER A 107 13.20 -15.69 -8.67
C SER A 107 11.83 -15.57 -8.01
N SER A 108 10.89 -16.46 -8.35
CA SER A 108 9.60 -16.58 -7.65
C SER A 108 9.79 -16.61 -6.13
N ARG A 109 8.86 -16.00 -5.39
CA ARG A 109 8.93 -15.95 -3.92
C ARG A 109 8.78 -17.32 -3.27
N TYR A 110 8.08 -18.24 -3.94
CA TYR A 110 7.86 -19.60 -3.48
C TYR A 110 8.09 -20.60 -4.63
N PRO A 111 9.36 -20.82 -5.03
CA PRO A 111 9.69 -21.65 -6.19
C PRO A 111 9.54 -23.15 -5.88
N ASP A 112 9.73 -23.54 -4.62
CA ASP A 112 9.39 -24.87 -4.12
C ASP A 112 7.97 -24.85 -3.57
N ARG A 113 7.11 -25.72 -4.11
CA ARG A 113 5.71 -25.82 -3.69
C ARG A 113 5.50 -26.74 -2.50
N GLY A 114 6.47 -27.57 -2.14
CA GLY A 114 6.32 -28.55 -1.06
C GLY A 114 5.32 -29.66 -1.38
N SER A 115 4.81 -30.32 -0.34
CA SER A 115 3.81 -31.39 -0.40
C SER A 115 2.48 -30.98 0.22
N ALA A 116 1.38 -31.56 -0.26
CA ALA A 116 0.06 -31.39 0.34
C ALA A 116 -0.16 -32.47 1.42
N ASP A 117 0.39 -32.26 2.62
CA ASP A 117 0.40 -33.23 3.72
C ASP A 117 -0.27 -32.73 5.02
N LEU A 118 -1.17 -31.73 4.94
CA LEU A 118 -1.99 -31.36 6.08
C LEU A 118 -2.87 -32.55 6.52
N SER A 119 -2.80 -32.87 7.81
CA SER A 119 -3.71 -33.84 8.43
C SER A 119 -5.16 -33.34 8.39
N GLU A 120 -6.13 -34.24 8.47
CA GLU A 120 -7.56 -33.88 8.53
C GLU A 120 -7.87 -32.91 9.69
N GLN A 121 -7.19 -33.08 10.84
CA GLN A 121 -7.36 -32.19 11.99
C GLN A 121 -6.78 -30.80 11.73
N ALA A 122 -5.55 -30.72 11.19
CA ALA A 122 -4.92 -29.43 10.86
C ALA A 122 -5.75 -28.66 9.83
N LEU A 123 -6.28 -29.36 8.81
CA LEU A 123 -7.18 -28.79 7.82
C LEU A 123 -8.48 -28.27 8.45
N ALA A 124 -9.09 -29.04 9.37
CA ALA A 124 -10.27 -28.60 10.10
C ALA A 124 -10.01 -27.36 10.96
N ASP A 125 -8.85 -27.30 11.64
CA ASP A 125 -8.47 -26.16 12.47
C ASP A 125 -8.23 -24.90 11.63
N LEU A 126 -7.59 -25.02 10.45
CA LEU A 126 -7.42 -23.93 9.50
C LEU A 126 -8.76 -23.41 8.96
N LYS A 127 -9.70 -24.31 8.63
CA LYS A 127 -11.04 -23.92 8.20
C LYS A 127 -11.79 -23.13 9.28
N VAL A 128 -11.62 -23.50 10.56
CA VAL A 128 -12.18 -22.72 11.68
C VAL A 128 -11.58 -21.31 11.74
N LEU A 129 -10.30 -21.12 11.43
CA LEU A 129 -9.69 -19.78 11.35
C LEU A 129 -10.29 -18.97 10.19
N VAL A 130 -10.48 -19.59 9.03
CA VAL A 130 -11.15 -18.96 7.87
C VAL A 130 -12.58 -18.54 8.23
N ASP A 131 -13.36 -19.43 8.84
CA ASP A 131 -14.74 -19.15 9.25
C ASP A 131 -14.83 -17.98 10.24
N LYS A 132 -13.91 -17.92 11.21
CA LYS A 132 -13.83 -16.81 12.17
C LYS A 132 -13.47 -15.49 11.51
N ALA A 133 -12.47 -15.50 10.61
CA ALA A 133 -12.09 -14.31 9.85
C ALA A 133 -13.22 -13.82 8.93
N ALA A 134 -14.05 -14.75 8.43
CA ALA A 134 -15.20 -14.47 7.57
C ALA A 134 -16.48 -14.04 8.32
N ASP A 135 -16.55 -14.16 9.66
CA ASP A 135 -17.78 -13.86 10.41
C ASP A 135 -18.08 -12.34 10.49
N ALA A 136 -18.95 -11.91 9.57
CA ALA A 136 -19.48 -10.56 9.46
C ALA A 136 -20.25 -10.04 10.70
N ASN A 137 -20.69 -10.90 11.62
CA ASN A 137 -21.46 -10.52 12.81
C ASN A 137 -20.58 -10.15 14.01
N ASN A 138 -19.25 -10.21 13.87
CA ASN A 138 -18.30 -9.85 14.92
C ASN A 138 -18.07 -8.33 15.06
N ILE A 139 -19.07 -7.51 14.67
CA ILE A 139 -19.16 -6.03 14.72
C ILE A 139 -18.92 -5.39 16.10
N PHE A 140 -18.78 -6.18 17.17
CA PHE A 140 -18.49 -5.70 18.53
C PHE A 140 -17.09 -6.09 19.05
N ARG A 141 -16.30 -6.88 18.31
CA ARG A 141 -14.98 -7.38 18.74
C ARG A 141 -13.80 -7.08 17.82
N GLY A 142 -14.03 -6.62 16.58
CA GLY A 142 -12.96 -6.52 15.59
C GLY A 142 -12.59 -7.93 15.12
N ASN A 143 -12.71 -8.19 13.82
CA ASN A 143 -12.20 -9.42 13.22
C ASN A 143 -10.67 -9.40 13.08
N ASP A 144 -10.00 -8.31 13.46
CA ASP A 144 -8.56 -8.10 13.29
C ASP A 144 -7.72 -9.16 14.00
N ALA A 145 -8.12 -9.59 15.21
CA ALA A 145 -7.41 -10.65 15.94
C ALA A 145 -7.59 -12.03 15.30
N ASP A 146 -8.74 -12.29 14.66
CA ASP A 146 -9.00 -13.54 13.95
C ASP A 146 -8.30 -13.54 12.57
N ILE A 147 -8.27 -12.40 11.89
CA ILE A 147 -7.51 -12.16 10.66
C ILE A 147 -6.01 -12.33 10.92
N GLU A 148 -5.49 -11.78 12.02
CA GLU A 148 -4.09 -11.92 12.40
C GLU A 148 -3.72 -13.37 12.74
N GLN A 149 -4.62 -14.13 13.38
CA GLN A 149 -4.43 -15.56 13.61
C GLN A 149 -4.41 -16.34 12.29
N LEU A 150 -5.35 -16.05 11.38
CA LEU A 150 -5.36 -16.65 10.05
C LEU A 150 -4.07 -16.31 9.30
N ARG A 151 -3.64 -15.05 9.32
CA ARG A 151 -2.41 -14.58 8.67
C ARG A 151 -1.19 -15.37 9.15
N LYS A 152 -1.02 -15.53 10.46
CA LYS A 152 0.07 -16.32 11.05
C LYS A 152 0.02 -17.78 10.62
N ALA A 153 -1.18 -18.37 10.58
CA ALA A 153 -1.32 -19.75 10.13
C ALA A 153 -0.95 -19.91 8.64
N LEU A 154 -1.35 -18.96 7.78
CA LEU A 154 -1.01 -18.98 6.36
C LEU A 154 0.49 -18.76 6.10
N ASP A 155 1.20 -18.03 6.98
CA ASP A 155 2.64 -17.85 6.88
C ASP A 155 3.40 -19.18 6.99
N GLU A 156 2.92 -20.09 7.86
CA GLU A 156 3.54 -21.39 8.13
C GLU A 156 3.29 -22.42 7.01
N LEU A 157 2.26 -22.24 6.17
CA LEU A 157 1.93 -23.20 5.12
C LEU A 157 2.91 -23.15 3.95
N THR A 158 3.29 -24.31 3.44
CA THR A 158 3.85 -24.44 2.09
C THR A 158 2.80 -24.10 1.02
N PRO A 159 3.20 -23.79 -0.23
CA PRO A 159 2.25 -23.59 -1.32
C PRO A 159 1.28 -24.75 -1.54
N ALA A 160 1.74 -26.00 -1.43
CA ALA A 160 0.91 -27.19 -1.62
C ALA A 160 -0.09 -27.42 -0.45
N GLU A 161 0.31 -27.11 0.79
CA GLU A 161 -0.62 -27.14 1.93
C GLU A 161 -1.66 -26.02 1.85
N LEU A 162 -1.28 -24.83 1.38
CA LEU A 162 -2.25 -23.77 1.09
C LEU A 162 -3.23 -24.22 0.02
N ASP A 163 -2.76 -24.82 -1.08
CA ASP A 163 -3.64 -25.35 -2.12
C ASP A 163 -4.60 -26.41 -1.56
N GLN A 164 -4.14 -27.27 -0.64
CA GLN A 164 -4.98 -28.23 0.06
C GLN A 164 -6.06 -27.55 0.91
N LEU A 165 -5.71 -26.49 1.63
CA LEU A 165 -6.68 -25.66 2.37
C LEU A 165 -7.71 -25.05 1.42
N LEU A 166 -7.27 -24.36 0.37
CA LEU A 166 -8.15 -23.68 -0.59
C LEU A 166 -9.09 -24.68 -1.29
N ALA A 167 -8.59 -25.85 -1.69
CA ALA A 167 -9.40 -26.91 -2.29
C ALA A 167 -10.48 -27.47 -1.33
N SER A 168 -10.26 -27.37 -0.02
CA SER A 168 -11.22 -27.83 1.00
C SER A 168 -12.31 -26.80 1.36
N LEU A 169 -12.09 -25.54 1.00
CA LEU A 169 -13.04 -24.44 1.20
C LEU A 169 -14.08 -24.45 0.07
N SER A 170 -15.32 -24.10 0.38
CA SER A 170 -16.34 -23.83 -0.62
C SER A 170 -16.17 -22.46 -1.25
N ASP A 171 -16.80 -22.23 -2.40
CA ASP A 171 -16.83 -20.90 -3.03
C ASP A 171 -17.50 -19.87 -2.11
N GLN A 172 -18.50 -20.31 -1.34
CA GLN A 172 -19.17 -19.49 -0.35
C GLN A 172 -18.22 -19.08 0.79
N ASP A 173 -17.32 -19.96 1.22
CA ASP A 173 -16.34 -19.64 2.28
C ASP A 173 -15.34 -18.59 1.78
N LEU A 174 -14.83 -18.75 0.54
CA LEU A 174 -13.93 -17.77 -0.08
C LEU A 174 -14.61 -16.42 -0.28
N ASN A 175 -15.86 -16.42 -0.74
CA ASN A 175 -16.64 -15.20 -0.91
C ASN A 175 -16.92 -14.51 0.42
N ALA A 176 -17.26 -15.27 1.47
CA ALA A 176 -17.48 -14.73 2.81
C ALA A 176 -16.21 -14.11 3.40
N LEU A 177 -15.06 -14.78 3.25
CA LEU A 177 -13.76 -14.23 3.63
C LEU A 177 -13.48 -12.92 2.88
N GLY A 178 -13.68 -12.92 1.56
CA GLY A 178 -13.52 -11.73 0.73
C GLY A 178 -14.43 -10.56 1.16
N GLN A 179 -15.69 -10.83 1.51
CA GLN A 179 -16.62 -9.81 2.00
C GLN A 179 -16.24 -9.28 3.40
N ALA A 180 -15.70 -10.14 4.27
CA ALA A 180 -15.25 -9.74 5.59
C ALA A 180 -14.03 -8.82 5.52
N LEU A 181 -13.10 -9.12 4.60
CA LEU A 181 -11.93 -8.28 4.33
C LEU A 181 -12.30 -6.96 3.67
N ALA A 182 -13.23 -6.94 2.71
CA ALA A 182 -13.66 -5.73 2.01
C ALA A 182 -14.29 -4.66 2.91
N LYS A 183 -14.75 -5.04 4.11
CA LYS A 183 -15.34 -4.09 5.05
C LYS A 183 -14.23 -3.23 5.65
N ASP A 184 -14.08 -2.02 5.13
CA ASP A 184 -13.41 -0.93 5.82
C ASP A 184 -13.99 -0.86 7.23
N GLY A 185 -13.21 -1.23 8.25
CA GLY A 185 -13.70 -1.16 9.62
C GLY A 185 -13.80 0.29 10.04
N LYS A 186 -14.98 0.85 9.77
CA LYS A 186 -15.52 2.00 10.48
C LYS A 186 -16.61 1.46 11.40
N GLY A 187 -16.18 0.67 12.38
CA GLY A 187 -16.98 0.45 13.58
C GLY A 187 -17.29 1.79 14.25
N ILE A 188 -18.36 1.83 15.04
CA ILE A 188 -18.92 3.00 15.76
C ILE A 188 -17.94 3.80 16.68
N PHE A 189 -16.66 3.43 16.75
CA PHE A 189 -15.62 4.10 17.55
C PHE A 189 -14.34 4.47 16.78
N ASN A 190 -14.30 4.28 15.45
CA ASN A 190 -13.14 4.65 14.64
C ASN A 190 -11.82 4.03 15.17
N TRP A 191 -11.89 2.78 15.63
CA TRP A 191 -10.71 1.94 15.82
C TRP A 191 -10.51 1.20 14.51
N GLU A 192 -9.28 1.33 14.00
CA GLU A 192 -8.84 0.91 12.67
C GLU A 192 -9.43 -0.46 12.33
N GLY A 193 -10.32 -0.52 11.35
CA GLY A 193 -10.49 -1.75 10.62
C GLY A 193 -9.28 -2.05 9.77
N THR A 194 -9.27 -3.25 9.19
CA THR A 194 -8.23 -3.65 8.23
C THR A 194 -7.90 -2.53 7.24
N THR A 195 -6.74 -1.92 7.44
CA THR A 195 -6.15 -0.94 6.55
C THR A 195 -6.00 -1.58 5.16
N PRO A 196 -5.83 -0.78 4.10
CA PRO A 196 -5.60 -1.33 2.76
C PRO A 196 -4.41 -2.30 2.75
N PHE A 197 -3.32 -1.96 3.44
CA PHE A 197 -2.18 -2.84 3.62
C PHE A 197 -2.52 -4.12 4.38
N GLU A 198 -3.25 -4.09 5.49
CA GLU A 198 -3.60 -5.32 6.23
C GLU A 198 -4.39 -6.32 5.40
N ARG A 199 -5.32 -5.83 4.56
CA ARG A 199 -6.02 -6.68 3.58
C ARG A 199 -5.05 -7.26 2.55
N GLN A 200 -4.21 -6.40 1.99
CA GLN A 200 -3.26 -6.82 0.95
C GLN A 200 -2.20 -7.77 1.48
N ILE A 201 -1.79 -7.67 2.75
CA ILE A 201 -0.87 -8.62 3.39
C ILE A 201 -1.50 -10.01 3.47
N LEU A 202 -2.79 -10.11 3.81
CA LEU A 202 -3.47 -11.41 3.82
C LEU A 202 -3.63 -11.97 2.41
N LEU A 203 -4.10 -11.14 1.46
CA LEU A 203 -4.23 -11.54 0.06
C LEU A 203 -2.89 -11.94 -0.54
N GLU A 204 -1.82 -11.23 -0.21
CA GLU A 204 -0.46 -11.53 -0.64
C GLU A 204 -0.11 -12.97 -0.30
N LYS A 205 -0.29 -13.38 0.96
CA LYS A 205 0.03 -14.75 1.43
C LYS A 205 -0.76 -15.83 0.73
N ILE A 206 -1.98 -15.51 0.30
CA ILE A 206 -2.83 -16.43 -0.44
C ILE A 206 -2.38 -16.47 -1.90
N LEU A 207 -2.30 -15.31 -2.56
CA LEU A 207 -2.05 -15.18 -3.99
C LEU A 207 -0.63 -15.57 -4.39
N SER A 208 0.40 -15.26 -3.59
CA SER A 208 1.79 -15.59 -3.91
C SER A 208 2.09 -17.09 -3.82
N LYS A 209 1.31 -17.83 -3.02
CA LYS A 209 1.46 -19.27 -2.79
C LYS A 209 0.43 -20.12 -3.54
N ALA A 210 -0.74 -19.61 -3.90
CA ALA A 210 -1.80 -20.38 -4.55
C ALA A 210 -1.37 -20.98 -5.91
N SER A 211 -2.02 -22.06 -6.33
CA SER A 211 -1.90 -22.61 -7.68
C SER A 211 -2.64 -21.71 -8.69
N PRO A 212 -2.29 -21.74 -9.99
CA PRO A 212 -3.01 -20.99 -11.02
C PRO A 212 -4.53 -21.22 -10.99
N GLU A 213 -4.97 -22.45 -10.73
CA GLU A 213 -6.38 -22.81 -10.63
C GLU A 213 -7.05 -22.12 -9.43
N GLN A 214 -6.37 -22.08 -8.27
CA GLN A 214 -6.90 -21.38 -7.09
C GLN A 214 -6.84 -19.86 -7.25
N VAL A 215 -5.82 -19.30 -7.92
CA VAL A 215 -5.78 -17.86 -8.25
C VAL A 215 -6.98 -17.46 -9.10
N ALA A 216 -7.30 -18.23 -10.14
CA ALA A 216 -8.48 -18.01 -10.96
C ALA A 216 -9.78 -18.07 -10.14
N ARG A 217 -9.90 -19.07 -9.26
CA ARG A 217 -11.05 -19.22 -8.37
C ARG A 217 -11.17 -18.07 -7.36
N ILE A 218 -10.07 -17.62 -6.77
CA ILE A 218 -10.04 -16.47 -5.85
C ILE A 218 -10.49 -15.20 -6.56
N LYS A 219 -10.01 -14.96 -7.78
CA LYS A 219 -10.42 -13.81 -8.61
C LYS A 219 -11.94 -13.79 -8.84
N GLU A 220 -12.56 -14.95 -9.04
CA GLU A 220 -14.02 -15.06 -9.20
C GLU A 220 -14.78 -14.82 -7.88
N GLN A 221 -14.29 -15.38 -6.77
CA GLN A 221 -15.01 -15.34 -5.48
C GLN A 221 -14.75 -14.05 -4.68
N ILE A 222 -13.64 -13.36 -4.93
CA ILE A 222 -13.22 -12.14 -4.25
C ILE A 222 -12.96 -11.05 -5.32
N PRO A 223 -14.01 -10.38 -5.84
CA PRO A 223 -13.88 -9.51 -7.02
C PRO A 223 -12.90 -8.33 -6.83
N TRP A 224 -12.76 -7.82 -5.61
CA TRP A 224 -11.87 -6.69 -5.30
C TRP A 224 -10.38 -7.07 -5.27
N VAL A 225 -10.02 -8.36 -5.42
CA VAL A 225 -8.64 -8.79 -5.75
C VAL A 225 -8.18 -8.13 -7.05
N GLN A 226 -9.13 -7.81 -7.93
CA GLN A 226 -8.90 -6.90 -9.03
C GLN A 226 -9.36 -5.50 -8.66
N PRO A 227 -8.52 -4.47 -8.89
CA PRO A 227 -9.02 -3.12 -8.89
C PRO A 227 -10.07 -2.94 -10.00
N ASN A 228 -10.72 -1.79 -10.08
CA ASN A 228 -11.38 -1.41 -11.34
C ASN A 228 -10.30 -1.11 -12.42
N ALA A 229 -10.73 -0.79 -13.63
CA ALA A 229 -9.84 -0.37 -14.72
C ALA A 229 -10.26 1.00 -15.29
N VAL A 230 -11.13 1.73 -14.59
CA VAL A 230 -11.73 2.98 -15.06
C VAL A 230 -10.73 4.14 -14.94
N ALA A 231 -10.57 4.90 -16.01
CA ALA A 231 -9.67 6.05 -16.09
C ALA A 231 -10.44 7.38 -16.17
N GLN A 232 -9.95 8.43 -15.50
CA GLN A 232 -10.31 9.82 -15.84
C GLN A 232 -9.49 10.32 -17.02
N GLY A 233 -8.27 9.83 -17.15
CA GLY A 233 -7.33 10.14 -18.21
C GLY A 233 -6.39 11.28 -17.85
N ASP A 234 -5.29 11.36 -18.57
CA ASP A 234 -4.25 12.35 -18.34
C ASP A 234 -4.62 13.74 -18.88
N ALA A 235 -4.96 14.65 -17.98
CA ALA A 235 -5.33 16.04 -18.29
C ALA A 235 -4.18 16.88 -18.87
N ALA A 236 -2.92 16.49 -18.66
CA ALA A 236 -1.76 17.21 -19.18
C ALA A 236 -1.53 16.95 -20.67
N ARG A 237 -2.21 15.95 -21.26
CA ARG A 237 -2.06 15.62 -22.68
C ARG A 237 -2.61 16.70 -23.61
N PRO A 238 -1.99 16.87 -24.80
CA PRO A 238 -2.59 17.66 -25.86
C PRO A 238 -3.98 17.13 -26.22
N GLY A 239 -5.02 17.93 -25.98
CA GLY A 239 -6.43 17.52 -26.17
C GLY A 239 -7.21 17.29 -24.87
N GLY A 240 -6.54 17.31 -23.72
CA GLY A 240 -7.15 17.10 -22.40
C GLY A 240 -7.28 15.64 -22.00
N ALA A 241 -7.88 15.40 -20.83
CA ALA A 241 -8.06 14.08 -20.27
C ALA A 241 -8.96 13.21 -21.16
N ASN A 242 -8.47 12.02 -21.50
CA ASN A 242 -9.24 11.01 -22.22
C ASN A 242 -9.78 9.98 -21.23
N SER A 243 -10.98 10.22 -20.71
CA SER A 243 -11.66 9.28 -19.80
C SER A 243 -11.98 7.98 -20.53
N ASP A 244 -11.77 6.86 -19.86
CA ASP A 244 -12.07 5.52 -20.37
C ASP A 244 -12.72 4.69 -19.25
N ASP A 245 -14.03 4.52 -19.35
CA ASP A 245 -14.85 3.78 -18.39
C ASP A 245 -14.84 2.26 -18.63
N SER A 246 -14.08 1.74 -19.61
CA SER A 246 -13.97 0.30 -19.81
C SER A 246 -13.36 -0.36 -18.57
N ASN A 247 -14.06 -1.38 -18.07
CA ASN A 247 -13.62 -2.17 -16.93
C ASN A 247 -13.14 -3.55 -17.41
N GLU A 248 -12.37 -3.55 -18.50
CA GLU A 248 -11.89 -4.75 -19.18
C GLU A 248 -10.44 -5.05 -18.80
N TRP A 249 -10.07 -6.32 -18.98
CA TRP A 249 -8.77 -6.87 -18.60
C TRP A 249 -8.19 -7.66 -19.76
N MET A 250 -6.88 -7.56 -19.95
CA MET A 250 -6.16 -8.27 -20.98
C MET A 250 -4.90 -8.94 -20.43
N ASN A 251 -4.43 -9.96 -21.15
CA ASN A 251 -3.17 -10.62 -20.84
C ASN A 251 -2.04 -9.88 -21.54
N PRO A 252 -1.06 -9.33 -20.80
CA PRO A 252 0.03 -8.59 -21.42
C PRO A 252 0.93 -9.47 -22.27
N SER A 253 1.46 -8.86 -23.33
CA SER A 253 2.55 -9.45 -24.09
C SER A 253 3.89 -9.12 -23.43
N GLY A 254 4.82 -10.08 -23.45
CA GLY A 254 6.16 -9.90 -22.90
C GLY A 254 6.26 -10.28 -21.42
N PRO A 255 7.48 -10.25 -20.85
CA PRO A 255 7.70 -10.67 -19.48
C PRO A 255 7.18 -9.63 -18.47
N VAL A 256 7.05 -10.06 -17.21
CA VAL A 256 6.88 -9.15 -16.07
C VAL A 256 8.14 -8.27 -15.93
N VAL A 257 9.29 -8.90 -15.71
CA VAL A 257 10.61 -8.26 -15.65
C VAL A 257 11.50 -8.85 -16.74
N GLY A 258 12.02 -7.99 -17.61
CA GLY A 258 12.94 -8.33 -18.68
C GLY A 258 14.40 -8.28 -18.25
N THR A 259 15.30 -8.34 -19.23
CA THR A 259 16.74 -8.54 -18.99
C THR A 259 17.47 -7.32 -18.43
N HIS A 260 17.02 -6.10 -18.71
CA HIS A 260 17.66 -4.87 -18.26
C HIS A 260 16.62 -3.83 -17.84
N PRO A 261 15.80 -4.10 -16.81
CA PRO A 261 14.76 -3.18 -16.39
C PRO A 261 15.38 -1.86 -15.95
N GLY A 262 14.73 -0.75 -16.28
CA GLY A 262 15.21 0.58 -15.92
C GLY A 262 14.30 1.69 -16.43
N LYS A 263 14.77 2.94 -16.33
CA LYS A 263 13.98 4.13 -16.66
C LYS A 263 13.46 4.18 -18.10
N ASP A 264 14.10 3.45 -19.01
CA ASP A 264 13.66 3.35 -20.42
C ASP A 264 12.36 2.53 -20.57
N ASP A 265 11.91 1.82 -19.53
CA ASP A 265 10.62 1.14 -19.53
C ASP A 265 9.45 2.04 -19.11
N ILE A 266 9.73 3.26 -18.63
CA ILE A 266 8.70 4.18 -18.15
C ILE A 266 7.92 4.76 -19.32
N SER A 267 6.66 4.38 -19.43
CA SER A 267 5.69 4.98 -20.35
C SER A 267 4.30 4.91 -19.76
N GLN A 268 3.77 6.05 -19.31
CA GLN A 268 2.55 6.16 -18.49
C GLN A 268 1.26 5.56 -19.07
N GLY A 269 1.08 5.57 -20.40
CA GLY A 269 -0.18 5.08 -20.99
C GLY A 269 -1.39 5.97 -20.66
N GLY A 270 -2.54 5.41 -20.31
CA GLY A 270 -3.84 6.08 -20.35
C GLY A 270 -4.27 6.82 -19.07
N TYR A 271 -3.74 6.43 -17.91
CA TYR A 271 -4.11 7.03 -16.62
C TYR A 271 -3.40 8.36 -16.37
N GLY A 272 -4.01 9.27 -15.62
CA GLY A 272 -3.43 10.56 -15.21
C GLY A 272 -2.40 10.49 -14.07
N ASP A 273 -1.68 9.39 -13.91
CA ASP A 273 -0.77 9.06 -12.81
C ASP A 273 0.71 9.50 -13.03
N CYS A 274 0.94 10.63 -13.70
CA CYS A 274 2.28 11.03 -14.17
C CYS A 274 3.33 11.11 -13.04
N VAL A 275 2.89 11.45 -11.83
CA VAL A 275 3.70 11.44 -10.62
C VAL A 275 4.20 10.04 -10.27
N VAL A 276 3.34 9.03 -10.34
CA VAL A 276 3.70 7.63 -10.03
C VAL A 276 4.81 7.18 -10.99
N MET A 277 4.62 7.44 -12.28
CA MET A 277 5.59 7.08 -13.31
C MET A 277 6.90 7.87 -13.19
N ALA A 278 6.83 9.16 -12.84
CA ALA A 278 8.03 9.95 -12.55
C ALA A 278 8.77 9.41 -11.30
N GLY A 279 8.02 9.02 -10.26
CA GLY A 279 8.56 8.38 -9.06
C GLY A 279 9.31 7.09 -9.38
N LEU A 280 8.70 6.22 -10.18
CA LEU A 280 9.36 5.00 -10.67
C LEU A 280 10.64 5.33 -11.44
N GLY A 281 10.56 6.28 -12.39
CA GLY A 281 11.71 6.69 -13.20
C GLY A 281 12.89 7.18 -12.37
N THR A 282 12.66 8.01 -11.35
CA THR A 282 13.74 8.51 -10.49
C THR A 282 14.30 7.45 -9.55
N ILE A 283 13.49 6.50 -9.09
CA ILE A 283 13.94 5.41 -8.21
C ILE A 283 14.85 4.45 -8.98
N VAL A 284 14.42 3.98 -10.15
CA VAL A 284 15.20 3.00 -10.93
C VAL A 284 16.43 3.59 -11.60
N ASP A 285 16.46 4.91 -11.82
CA ASP A 285 17.68 5.61 -12.24
C ASP A 285 18.75 5.59 -11.13
N ARG A 286 18.31 5.73 -9.87
CA ARG A 286 19.19 5.72 -8.70
C ARG A 286 19.62 4.31 -8.29
N ASP A 287 18.68 3.37 -8.32
CA ASP A 287 18.89 1.96 -8.01
C ASP A 287 18.47 1.07 -9.19
N PRO A 288 19.40 0.75 -10.11
CA PRO A 288 19.13 -0.12 -11.25
C PRO A 288 18.74 -1.56 -10.88
N ASN A 289 18.91 -1.98 -9.62
CA ASN A 289 18.45 -3.29 -9.15
C ASN A 289 17.05 -3.26 -8.54
N TRP A 290 16.51 -2.06 -8.25
CA TRP A 290 15.24 -1.89 -7.55
C TRP A 290 14.14 -2.77 -8.14
N VAL A 291 13.98 -2.81 -9.47
CA VAL A 291 12.94 -3.63 -10.12
C VAL A 291 13.09 -5.12 -9.81
N ARG A 292 14.31 -5.65 -9.78
CA ARG A 292 14.55 -7.07 -9.50
C ARG A 292 14.32 -7.43 -8.04
N ASP A 293 14.57 -6.48 -7.16
CA ASP A 293 14.43 -6.66 -5.72
C ASP A 293 12.98 -6.48 -5.27
N HIS A 294 12.19 -5.69 -6.01
CA HIS A 294 10.84 -5.28 -5.61
C HIS A 294 9.73 -5.86 -6.48
N VAL A 295 10.00 -6.41 -7.67
CA VAL A 295 8.97 -6.97 -8.55
C VAL A 295 9.26 -8.43 -8.86
N VAL A 296 8.33 -9.32 -8.50
CA VAL A 296 8.49 -10.77 -8.65
C VAL A 296 7.34 -11.40 -9.41
N ASP A 297 7.65 -12.06 -10.52
CA ASP A 297 6.75 -13.03 -11.15
C ASP A 297 6.71 -14.32 -10.30
N ASN A 298 5.56 -14.62 -9.72
CA ASN A 298 5.41 -15.80 -8.87
C ASN A 298 5.28 -17.11 -9.67
N GLY A 299 5.08 -17.02 -10.99
CA GLY A 299 4.92 -18.19 -11.87
C GLY A 299 3.56 -18.89 -11.76
N ASN A 300 2.63 -18.32 -10.98
CA ASN A 300 1.29 -18.88 -10.73
C ASN A 300 0.15 -18.01 -11.28
N GLY A 301 0.47 -17.05 -12.15
CA GLY A 301 -0.51 -16.06 -12.64
C GLY A 301 -0.64 -14.82 -11.74
N THR A 302 0.26 -14.62 -10.79
CA THR A 302 0.33 -13.43 -9.95
C THR A 302 1.72 -12.79 -10.01
N VAL A 303 1.76 -11.49 -9.72
CA VAL A 303 2.98 -10.70 -9.58
C VAL A 303 2.96 -10.08 -8.20
N SER A 304 4.05 -10.22 -7.44
CA SER A 304 4.24 -9.54 -6.15
C SER A 304 5.11 -8.29 -6.35
N VAL A 305 4.65 -7.17 -5.81
CA VAL A 305 5.40 -5.91 -5.77
C VAL A 305 5.64 -5.52 -4.31
N GLN A 306 6.87 -5.20 -3.95
CA GLN A 306 7.19 -4.63 -2.64
C GLN A 306 6.98 -3.12 -2.70
N LEU A 307 6.07 -2.63 -1.86
CA LEU A 307 5.78 -1.23 -1.62
C LEU A 307 6.04 -0.91 -0.15
N TYR A 308 5.90 0.34 0.25
CA TYR A 308 6.12 0.78 1.62
C TYR A 308 4.84 1.32 2.23
N ASP A 309 4.58 0.96 3.49
CA ASP A 309 3.50 1.55 4.25
C ASP A 309 3.85 2.98 4.73
N LYS A 310 2.90 3.66 5.38
CA LYS A 310 3.09 5.04 5.89
C LYS A 310 4.21 5.19 6.91
N ASN A 311 4.66 4.09 7.50
CA ASN A 311 5.75 4.08 8.48
C ASN A 311 7.09 3.71 7.81
N GLY A 312 7.12 3.56 6.49
CA GLY A 312 8.30 3.15 5.74
C GLY A 312 8.59 1.64 5.84
N ASN A 313 7.65 0.81 6.29
CA ASN A 313 7.89 -0.63 6.34
C ASN A 313 7.62 -1.27 4.98
N PRO A 314 8.50 -2.15 4.48
CA PRO A 314 8.27 -2.86 3.23
C PRO A 314 7.13 -3.88 3.38
N GLN A 315 6.20 -3.85 2.45
CA GLN A 315 5.04 -4.71 2.34
C GLN A 315 4.94 -5.28 0.93
N TRP A 316 4.80 -6.60 0.84
CA TRP A 316 4.52 -7.24 -0.44
C TRP A 316 3.02 -7.13 -0.76
N VAL A 317 2.72 -6.75 -1.99
CA VAL A 317 1.37 -6.68 -2.55
C VAL A 317 1.32 -7.60 -3.77
N SER A 318 0.52 -8.67 -3.70
CA SER A 318 0.36 -9.59 -4.83
C SER A 318 -0.89 -9.25 -5.62
N VAL A 319 -0.74 -9.08 -6.93
CA VAL A 319 -1.82 -8.82 -7.88
C VAL A 319 -1.86 -9.91 -8.95
N THR A 320 -3.02 -10.15 -9.57
CA THR A 320 -3.07 -11.04 -10.74
C THR A 320 -2.28 -10.45 -11.92
N ASN A 321 -1.83 -11.30 -12.84
CA ASN A 321 -0.95 -10.88 -13.92
C ASN A 321 -1.67 -10.25 -15.14
N ASP A 322 -3.00 -10.25 -15.18
CA ASP A 322 -3.75 -9.51 -16.19
C ASP A 322 -3.77 -8.00 -15.88
N LEU A 323 -3.78 -7.17 -16.92
CA LEU A 323 -3.71 -5.71 -16.81
C LEU A 323 -4.95 -5.04 -17.42
N PRO A 324 -5.27 -3.79 -17.02
CA PRO A 324 -6.36 -3.03 -17.60
C PRO A 324 -6.28 -2.94 -19.12
N ALA A 325 -7.42 -3.18 -19.77
CA ALA A 325 -7.58 -3.03 -21.21
C ALA A 325 -8.37 -1.76 -21.53
N ALA A 326 -7.89 -0.98 -22.50
CA ALA A 326 -8.60 0.13 -23.09
C ALA A 326 -9.65 -0.36 -24.08
N ASP A 327 -10.57 0.52 -24.46
CA ASP A 327 -11.50 0.27 -25.56
C ASP A 327 -10.74 -0.20 -26.81
N GLY A 328 -11.01 -1.45 -27.23
CA GLY A 328 -10.30 -2.08 -28.35
C GLY A 328 -9.20 -3.08 -27.95
N GLY A 329 -8.99 -3.31 -26.66
CA GLY A 329 -8.18 -4.41 -26.12
C GLY A 329 -6.68 -4.11 -25.97
N ALA A 330 -6.25 -2.88 -26.18
CA ALA A 330 -4.87 -2.45 -25.90
C ALA A 330 -4.65 -2.28 -24.39
N GLN A 331 -3.41 -2.38 -23.92
CA GLN A 331 -3.06 -2.11 -22.52
C GLN A 331 -3.38 -0.65 -22.18
N LYS A 332 -4.16 -0.42 -21.11
CA LYS A 332 -4.64 0.92 -20.75
C LYS A 332 -3.60 1.72 -19.96
N GLY A 333 -3.10 1.17 -18.86
CA GLY A 333 -2.14 1.86 -17.97
C GLY A 333 -0.74 1.92 -18.53
N ALA A 334 0.26 1.88 -17.65
CA ALA A 334 1.66 1.95 -18.07
C ALA A 334 1.93 0.95 -19.20
N GLN A 335 2.55 1.40 -20.30
CA GLN A 335 2.73 0.62 -21.51
C GLN A 335 3.87 -0.39 -21.36
N PRO A 336 3.90 -1.47 -22.15
CA PRO A 336 5.00 -2.42 -22.13
C PRO A 336 6.32 -1.72 -22.47
N GLY A 337 7.28 -1.79 -21.55
CA GLY A 337 8.66 -1.34 -21.78
C GLY A 337 9.46 -2.35 -22.60
N VAL A 338 10.63 -1.94 -23.07
CA VAL A 338 11.57 -2.84 -23.78
C VAL A 338 11.99 -4.02 -22.90
N ASN A 339 11.99 -3.82 -21.58
CA ASN A 339 12.38 -4.79 -20.58
C ASN A 339 11.20 -5.20 -19.67
N GLY A 340 9.98 -5.25 -20.22
CA GLY A 340 8.84 -5.90 -19.58
C GLY A 340 7.75 -4.95 -19.08
N ASN A 341 6.78 -5.54 -18.40
CA ASN A 341 5.55 -4.89 -17.93
C ASN A 341 5.63 -4.43 -16.47
N TRP A 342 6.81 -4.47 -15.85
CA TRP A 342 7.00 -4.15 -14.45
C TRP A 342 6.39 -2.80 -14.01
N PRO A 343 6.41 -1.70 -14.81
CA PRO A 343 5.80 -0.45 -14.37
C PRO A 343 4.29 -0.58 -14.16
N ALA A 344 3.61 -1.35 -15.03
CA ALA A 344 2.17 -1.58 -14.94
C ALA A 344 1.78 -2.45 -13.73
N TYR A 345 2.67 -3.35 -13.30
CA TYR A 345 2.43 -4.13 -12.08
C TYR A 345 2.68 -3.31 -10.81
N VAL A 346 3.66 -2.41 -10.81
CA VAL A 346 3.85 -1.46 -9.70
C VAL A 346 2.66 -0.51 -9.60
N GLU A 347 2.20 0.05 -10.73
CA GLU A 347 0.97 0.84 -10.84
C GLU A 347 -0.24 0.07 -10.25
N LYS A 348 -0.48 -1.15 -10.73
CA LYS A 348 -1.59 -1.99 -10.25
C LYS A 348 -1.51 -2.33 -8.76
N ALA A 349 -0.31 -2.63 -8.25
CA ALA A 349 -0.11 -2.90 -6.83
C ALA A 349 -0.33 -1.65 -5.97
N LEU A 350 0.12 -0.48 -6.43
CA LEU A 350 -0.09 0.79 -5.75
C LEU A 350 -1.59 1.10 -5.66
N VAL A 351 -2.36 0.93 -6.75
CA VAL A 351 -3.82 1.10 -6.75
C VAL A 351 -4.49 0.29 -5.64
N GLN A 352 -4.01 -0.93 -5.37
CA GLN A 352 -4.60 -1.81 -4.36
C GLN A 352 -4.41 -1.35 -2.91
N VAL A 353 -3.41 -0.50 -2.64
CA VAL A 353 -3.08 -0.03 -1.28
C VAL A 353 -3.25 1.46 -1.07
N TYR A 354 -3.29 2.25 -2.15
CA TYR A 354 -3.34 3.70 -2.06
C TYR A 354 -4.67 4.17 -1.45
N GLY A 355 -4.58 4.88 -0.32
CA GLY A 355 -5.73 5.37 0.44
C GLY A 355 -5.67 6.85 0.81
N GLU A 356 -4.75 7.62 0.20
CA GLU A 356 -4.52 9.03 0.55
C GLU A 356 -5.29 10.03 -0.31
N ASP A 357 -6.21 9.58 -1.16
CA ASP A 357 -7.00 10.51 -1.96
C ASP A 357 -7.88 11.41 -1.06
N ASP A 358 -7.73 12.73 -1.21
CA ASP A 358 -8.24 13.73 -0.27
C ASP A 358 -9.21 14.75 -0.92
N SER A 359 -9.75 14.45 -2.11
CA SER A 359 -10.68 15.28 -2.90
C SER A 359 -10.13 16.62 -3.39
N ASN A 360 -8.81 16.81 -3.33
CA ASN A 360 -8.12 18.02 -3.76
C ASN A 360 -7.15 17.74 -4.91
N ASP A 361 -7.66 17.10 -5.95
CA ASP A 361 -6.97 16.64 -7.17
C ASP A 361 -6.42 17.76 -8.08
N GLY A 362 -6.44 19.02 -7.61
CA GLY A 362 -5.87 20.16 -8.33
C GLY A 362 -6.65 20.58 -9.57
N THR A 363 -7.84 20.02 -9.83
CA THR A 363 -8.73 20.63 -10.82
C THR A 363 -9.35 21.87 -10.21
N ASN A 364 -8.71 23.01 -10.51
CA ASN A 364 -9.14 24.39 -10.27
C ASN A 364 -9.24 24.84 -8.79
N SER A 365 -8.54 25.92 -8.45
CA SER A 365 -8.62 26.58 -7.13
C SER A 365 -9.99 27.24 -6.84
N HIS A 366 -11.07 26.91 -7.59
CA HIS A 366 -12.34 27.65 -7.55
C HIS A 366 -13.63 26.85 -7.84
N GLY A 367 -13.67 25.52 -7.92
CA GLY A 367 -14.93 24.86 -8.30
C GLY A 367 -14.99 23.34 -8.28
N VAL A 368 -15.60 22.83 -7.19
CA VAL A 368 -16.03 21.45 -6.93
C VAL A 368 -14.91 20.51 -6.49
N LYS A 369 -14.99 20.02 -5.24
CA LYS A 369 -14.18 18.91 -4.75
C LYS A 369 -14.47 17.66 -5.59
N ASP A 370 -13.44 17.01 -6.12
CA ASP A 370 -13.64 15.74 -6.83
C ASP A 370 -14.05 14.62 -5.85
N LYS A 371 -14.63 13.56 -6.39
CA LYS A 371 -14.97 12.36 -5.65
C LYS A 371 -13.68 11.77 -5.05
N ILE A 372 -13.72 11.40 -3.77
CA ILE A 372 -12.66 10.58 -3.17
C ILE A 372 -12.80 9.14 -3.66
N TYR A 373 -11.71 8.59 -4.17
CA TYR A 373 -11.55 7.22 -4.62
C TYR A 373 -10.74 6.43 -3.59
N GLY A 374 -11.17 5.20 -3.31
CA GLY A 374 -10.50 4.32 -2.35
C GLY A 374 -9.48 3.38 -3.01
N PRO A 375 -8.77 2.59 -2.20
CA PRO A 375 -7.94 1.49 -2.70
C PRO A 375 -8.75 0.56 -3.59
N GLY A 376 -8.14 0.10 -4.67
CA GLY A 376 -8.79 -0.69 -5.71
C GLY A 376 -9.46 0.15 -6.81
N GLU A 377 -9.39 1.48 -6.76
CA GLU A 377 -9.86 2.36 -7.84
C GLU A 377 -8.67 3.04 -8.52
N TYR A 378 -8.43 2.83 -9.83
CA TYR A 378 -7.29 3.46 -10.53
C TYR A 378 -7.33 4.99 -10.46
N ARG A 379 -8.55 5.56 -10.46
CA ARG A 379 -8.73 7.00 -10.27
C ARG A 379 -8.12 7.54 -8.97
N ALA A 380 -7.93 6.70 -7.95
CA ALA A 380 -7.27 7.13 -6.71
C ALA A 380 -5.81 7.56 -6.93
N ILE A 381 -5.14 7.10 -7.99
CA ILE A 381 -3.76 7.47 -8.30
C ILE A 381 -3.64 8.48 -9.47
N GLU A 382 -4.75 8.99 -10.02
CA GLU A 382 -4.75 9.93 -11.15
C GLU A 382 -4.81 11.39 -10.68
N GLY A 383 -3.80 12.20 -11.02
CA GLY A 383 -3.75 13.61 -10.62
C GLY A 383 -2.48 13.97 -9.85
N ASN A 384 -2.50 15.12 -9.16
CA ASN A 384 -1.29 15.70 -8.58
C ASN A 384 -1.01 15.17 -7.16
N TYR A 385 -0.42 13.97 -7.06
CA TYR A 385 -0.14 13.24 -5.81
C TYR A 385 1.36 13.09 -5.51
N GLY A 386 2.14 14.15 -5.83
CA GLY A 386 3.60 14.22 -5.86
C GLY A 386 4.36 13.40 -4.80
N LYS A 387 4.12 13.72 -3.54
CA LYS A 387 4.93 13.23 -2.41
C LYS A 387 4.48 11.87 -1.88
N ASP A 388 3.18 11.59 -1.91
CA ASP A 388 2.63 10.43 -1.21
C ASP A 388 2.90 9.17 -2.03
N ALA A 389 2.72 9.22 -3.36
CA ALA A 389 3.11 8.12 -4.25
C ALA A 389 4.60 7.75 -4.12
N LEU A 390 5.49 8.74 -4.02
CA LEU A 390 6.93 8.48 -3.86
C LEU A 390 7.26 7.80 -2.52
N ALA A 391 6.55 8.15 -1.45
CA ALA A 391 6.69 7.50 -0.15
C ALA A 391 6.32 6.00 -0.20
N TYR A 392 5.26 5.62 -0.93
CA TYR A 392 4.90 4.21 -1.13
C TYR A 392 5.95 3.44 -1.95
N LEU A 393 6.78 4.12 -2.75
CA LEU A 393 7.77 3.48 -3.62
C LEU A 393 9.16 3.38 -2.99
N SER A 394 9.55 4.33 -2.12
CA SER A 394 10.89 4.35 -1.51
C SER A 394 10.90 4.02 -0.02
N GLY A 395 9.78 4.23 0.69
CA GLY A 395 9.71 4.10 2.14
C GLY A 395 10.39 5.22 2.92
N ASP A 396 10.87 6.24 2.22
CA ASP A 396 11.58 7.36 2.81
C ASP A 396 10.66 8.57 3.06
N ASP A 397 11.13 9.47 3.92
CA ASP A 397 10.52 10.78 4.09
C ASP A 397 10.67 11.61 2.79
N ILE A 398 9.56 12.15 2.31
CA ILE A 398 9.55 12.97 1.09
C ILE A 398 9.41 14.45 1.44
N SER A 399 10.34 15.27 0.93
CA SER A 399 10.32 16.73 1.11
C SER A 399 9.86 17.43 -0.16
N THR A 400 8.85 18.29 -0.03
CA THR A 400 8.45 19.21 -1.10
C THR A 400 9.23 20.52 -0.98
N ILE A 401 9.90 20.91 -2.06
CA ILE A 401 10.76 22.10 -2.11
C ILE A 401 10.36 23.01 -3.29
N THR A 402 10.56 24.31 -3.10
CA THR A 402 10.37 25.34 -4.13
C THR A 402 11.64 26.15 -4.38
N SER A 403 12.72 25.87 -3.65
CA SER A 403 14.01 26.54 -3.80
C SER A 403 14.88 25.81 -4.82
N SER A 404 15.37 26.53 -5.83
CA SER A 404 16.34 25.98 -6.79
C SER A 404 17.61 25.51 -6.07
N GLN A 405 18.11 26.27 -5.09
CA GLN A 405 19.29 25.88 -4.32
C GLN A 405 19.13 24.51 -3.63
N GLN A 406 17.97 24.25 -3.04
CA GLN A 406 17.70 22.96 -2.40
C GLN A 406 17.61 21.83 -3.43
N LEU A 407 16.95 22.07 -4.57
CA LEU A 407 16.80 21.05 -5.63
C LEU A 407 18.14 20.71 -6.26
N TRP A 408 18.96 21.70 -6.60
CA TRP A 408 20.29 21.47 -7.15
C TRP A 408 21.17 20.72 -6.17
N SER A 409 21.17 21.13 -4.91
CA SER A 409 21.91 20.41 -3.86
C SER A 409 21.44 18.96 -3.73
N ALA A 410 20.14 18.67 -3.87
CA ALA A 410 19.60 17.33 -3.80
C ALA A 410 20.07 16.46 -4.98
N VAL A 411 19.93 16.98 -6.20
CA VAL A 411 20.33 16.30 -7.44
C VAL A 411 21.84 16.06 -7.49
N GLU A 412 22.65 17.04 -7.09
CA GLU A 412 24.11 16.90 -7.00
C GLU A 412 24.54 15.81 -6.00
N ASN A 413 23.75 15.59 -4.94
CA ASN A 413 23.96 14.51 -3.98
C ASN A 413 23.34 13.17 -4.43
N GLY A 414 22.75 13.11 -5.63
CA GLY A 414 22.13 11.91 -6.19
C GLY A 414 20.83 11.51 -5.51
N GLN A 415 20.11 12.46 -4.91
CA GLN A 415 18.78 12.21 -4.34
C GLN A 415 17.74 12.08 -5.46
N PRO A 416 16.85 11.06 -5.40
CA PRO A 416 15.71 10.99 -6.30
C PRO A 416 14.84 12.24 -6.23
N ALA A 417 14.44 12.74 -7.39
CA ALA A 417 13.72 14.01 -7.51
C ALA A 417 12.69 13.98 -8.64
N ILE A 418 11.47 14.38 -8.29
CA ILE A 418 10.37 14.66 -9.22
C ILE A 418 10.17 16.17 -9.28
N VAL A 419 10.03 16.73 -10.48
CA VAL A 419 9.74 18.16 -10.69
C VAL A 419 8.36 18.29 -11.32
N THR A 420 7.48 19.08 -10.70
CA THR A 420 6.14 19.37 -11.21
C THR A 420 6.09 20.73 -11.88
N THR A 421 5.24 20.85 -12.89
CA THR A 421 5.05 22.09 -13.66
C THR A 421 3.82 22.85 -13.18
N LYS A 422 3.74 24.14 -13.51
CA LYS A 422 2.54 24.96 -13.24
C LYS A 422 1.36 24.47 -14.08
N SER A 423 0.14 24.66 -13.58
CA SER A 423 -1.10 24.26 -14.26
C SER A 423 -1.30 24.93 -15.63
N GLU A 424 -0.77 26.13 -15.80
CA GLU A 424 -0.81 26.88 -17.07
C GLU A 424 0.58 26.91 -17.71
N LEU A 425 0.62 26.90 -19.04
CA LEU A 425 1.86 27.01 -19.80
C LEU A 425 2.43 28.45 -19.69
N PRO A 426 3.61 28.65 -19.09
CA PRO A 426 4.20 29.98 -18.98
C PRO A 426 4.75 30.46 -20.32
N ASP A 427 4.74 31.79 -20.53
CA ASP A 427 5.40 32.41 -21.67
C ASP A 427 6.90 32.10 -21.67
N GLY A 428 7.43 31.62 -22.80
CA GLY A 428 8.84 31.26 -22.92
C GLY A 428 9.23 29.95 -22.24
N ALA A 429 8.26 29.07 -21.95
CA ALA A 429 8.52 27.71 -21.49
C ALA A 429 9.54 26.99 -22.40
N PRO A 430 10.50 26.24 -21.83
CA PRO A 430 11.49 25.51 -22.62
C PRO A 430 10.84 24.43 -23.49
N ASP A 431 11.53 24.05 -24.57
CA ASP A 431 11.10 22.94 -25.43
C ASP A 431 10.91 21.66 -24.59
N GLY A 432 9.79 20.96 -24.82
CA GLY A 432 9.42 19.75 -24.08
C GLY A 432 8.62 19.99 -22.78
N TYR A 433 8.45 21.25 -22.35
CA TYR A 433 7.61 21.57 -21.19
C TYR A 433 6.14 21.20 -21.43
N VAL A 434 5.51 20.60 -20.43
CA VAL A 434 4.08 20.26 -20.40
C VAL A 434 3.50 20.85 -19.12
N ALA A 435 2.42 21.62 -19.22
CA ALA A 435 1.76 22.22 -18.06
C ALA A 435 0.93 21.18 -17.28
N GLY A 436 0.84 21.34 -15.95
CA GLY A 436 0.09 20.43 -15.07
C GLY A 436 0.65 19.01 -15.00
N HIS A 437 1.94 18.83 -15.32
CA HIS A 437 2.62 17.55 -15.48
C HIS A 437 3.81 17.37 -14.54
N ALA A 438 4.13 16.11 -14.23
CA ALA A 438 5.31 15.72 -13.46
C ALA A 438 6.41 15.15 -14.38
N PHE A 439 7.66 15.47 -14.06
CA PHE A 439 8.86 14.96 -14.71
C PHE A 439 9.80 14.37 -13.66
N PHE A 440 10.61 13.39 -14.05
CA PHE A 440 11.69 12.90 -13.19
C PHE A 440 13.03 13.46 -13.63
N VAL A 441 13.92 13.66 -12.65
CA VAL A 441 15.29 14.09 -12.92
C VAL A 441 16.07 12.94 -13.54
N ASP A 442 16.68 13.21 -14.69
CA ASP A 442 17.46 12.27 -15.50
C ASP A 442 18.97 12.57 -15.48
N GLY A 443 19.36 13.61 -14.73
CA GLY A 443 20.75 14.01 -14.51
C GLY A 443 20.95 15.52 -14.66
N MET A 444 22.18 15.93 -14.97
CA MET A 444 22.56 17.31 -15.24
C MET A 444 23.36 17.41 -16.54
N ASP A 445 23.20 18.50 -17.28
CA ASP A 445 24.00 18.78 -18.46
C ASP A 445 25.37 19.41 -18.12
N ALA A 446 26.18 19.68 -19.14
CA ALA A 446 27.53 20.21 -18.97
C ALA A 446 27.54 21.65 -18.43
N GLU A 447 26.44 22.37 -18.58
CA GLU A 447 26.21 23.73 -18.11
C GLU A 447 25.67 23.78 -16.67
N GLY A 448 25.35 22.62 -16.09
CA GLY A 448 24.81 22.50 -14.73
C GLY A 448 23.29 22.71 -14.67
N ASN A 449 22.57 22.61 -15.78
CA ASN A 449 21.12 22.55 -15.77
C ASN A 449 20.67 21.14 -15.44
N ILE A 450 19.53 21.02 -14.76
CA ILE A 450 18.88 19.73 -14.50
C ILE A 450 18.20 19.26 -15.79
N ILE A 451 18.42 18.00 -16.15
CA ILE A 451 17.75 17.34 -17.26
C ILE A 451 16.51 16.62 -16.72
N LEU A 452 15.35 16.92 -17.28
CA LEU A 452 14.08 16.31 -16.91
C LEU A 452 13.59 15.40 -18.03
N GLN A 453 13.15 14.19 -17.68
CA GLN A 453 12.52 13.25 -18.58
C GLN A 453 11.01 13.21 -18.35
N ASN A 454 10.25 13.23 -19.45
CA ASN A 454 8.80 13.12 -19.40
C ASN A 454 8.39 11.63 -19.25
N PRO A 455 7.60 11.26 -18.22
CA PRO A 455 7.19 9.88 -17.96
C PRO A 455 6.20 9.31 -19.00
N TRP A 456 5.73 10.09 -19.97
CA TRP A 456 4.99 9.57 -21.11
C TRP A 456 5.79 8.59 -21.97
N GLY A 457 7.13 8.67 -21.93
CA GLY A 457 7.99 7.75 -22.65
C GLY A 457 9.43 8.26 -22.76
N PRO A 458 10.40 7.35 -22.99
CA PRO A 458 11.80 7.71 -23.20
C PRO A 458 12.05 8.45 -24.51
N ASP A 459 11.14 8.37 -25.48
CA ASP A 459 11.20 9.05 -26.78
C ASP A 459 10.81 10.53 -26.70
N ARG A 460 10.30 10.98 -25.55
CA ARG A 460 9.89 12.36 -25.35
C ARG A 460 11.09 13.30 -25.23
N PRO A 461 10.98 14.54 -25.74
CA PRO A 461 12.04 15.53 -25.60
C PRO A 461 12.38 15.76 -24.12
N LYS A 462 13.69 15.76 -23.81
CA LYS A 462 14.19 16.13 -22.49
C LYS A 462 14.12 17.63 -22.30
N VAL A 463 13.79 18.07 -21.09
CA VAL A 463 13.77 19.49 -20.73
C VAL A 463 15.06 19.81 -19.97
N HIS A 464 15.81 20.78 -20.46
CA HIS A 464 16.98 21.33 -19.77
C HIS A 464 16.55 22.54 -18.97
N MET A 465 16.61 22.43 -17.64
CA MET A 465 16.05 23.41 -16.71
C MET A 465 17.16 24.08 -15.90
N SER A 466 17.31 25.40 -16.06
CA SER A 466 18.19 26.22 -15.23
C SER A 466 17.56 26.54 -13.85
N PRO A 467 18.35 26.96 -12.84
CA PRO A 467 17.83 27.37 -11.53
C PRO A 467 16.75 28.45 -11.61
N GLN A 468 16.96 29.44 -12.50
CA GLN A 468 16.01 30.53 -12.71
C GLN A 468 14.69 30.02 -13.30
N GLN A 469 14.76 29.13 -14.30
CA GLN A 469 13.55 28.55 -14.89
C GLN A 469 12.76 27.74 -13.87
N PHE A 470 13.41 26.97 -12.98
CA PHE A 470 12.71 26.24 -11.91
C PHE A 470 11.85 27.19 -11.07
N GLU A 471 12.42 28.30 -10.60
CA GLU A 471 11.70 29.27 -9.75
C GLU A 471 10.61 30.04 -10.49
N GLU A 472 10.82 30.34 -11.77
CA GLU A 472 9.90 31.16 -12.57
C GLU A 472 8.79 30.36 -13.25
N MET A 473 9.06 29.12 -13.64
CA MET A 473 8.20 28.36 -14.57
C MET A 473 7.67 27.06 -13.98
N PHE A 474 8.30 26.47 -12.96
CA PHE A 474 7.88 25.19 -12.39
C PHE A 474 7.05 25.38 -11.10
N GLY A 475 6.36 24.33 -10.67
CA GLY A 475 5.48 24.34 -9.49
C GLY A 475 6.26 24.09 -8.21
N ASN A 476 6.78 22.87 -8.07
CA ASN A 476 7.63 22.43 -6.96
C ASN A 476 8.46 21.22 -7.39
N ALA A 477 9.34 20.76 -6.50
CA ALA A 477 9.94 19.45 -6.60
C ALA A 477 9.67 18.64 -5.34
N SER A 478 9.55 17.32 -5.50
CA SER A 478 9.53 16.36 -4.40
C SER A 478 10.84 15.58 -4.43
N ILE A 479 11.56 15.59 -3.31
CA ILE A 479 12.84 14.89 -3.16
C ILE A 479 12.76 13.87 -2.02
N VAL A 480 13.46 12.76 -2.18
CA VAL A 480 13.71 11.83 -1.07
C VAL A 480 14.64 12.52 -0.06
N ALA A 481 14.28 12.52 1.22
CA ALA A 481 15.06 13.13 2.28
C ALA A 481 16.48 12.50 2.38
N PRO A 482 17.48 13.27 2.84
CA PRO A 482 18.88 12.83 2.93
C PRO A 482 19.18 11.74 3.96
#